data_AF-A0A961WBA4-F1
#
_entry.id   AF-A0A961WBA4-F1
#
_cell.length_a   1.000
_cell.length_b   1.000
_cell.length_c   1.000
_cell.angle_alpha   90.00
_cell.angle_beta   90.00
_cell.angle_gamma   90.00
#
_symmetry.space_group_name_H-M   'P 1'
#
loop_
_entity.id
_entity.type
_entity.pdbx_description
1 polymer ?
#
loop_
_entity_poly.entity_id
_entity_poly.type
_entity_poly.pdbx_seq_one_letter_code
_entity_poly.pdbx_strand_id
1 'polypeptide(L)'
;MKPFRLISVPNHAHPMVRFLFTEMRAQRCSVIEMAERSGVNLNTIKNWRHVSMPKLLDLEACLNVLGHQLTIIEKPSERALRLAVRAGKKENLHAD
;
A
#
# COMPACT_ATOMS: atom_id res chain seq x y z
N MET A 1 1.31 20.51 17.49
CA MET A 1 1.11 19.28 16.68
C MET A 1 -0.36 19.22 16.28
N LYS A 2 -0.70 19.19 14.98
CA LYS A 2 -2.11 19.10 14.54
C LYS A 2 -2.66 17.71 14.89
N PRO A 3 -3.91 17.60 15.37
CA PRO A 3 -4.51 16.30 15.68
C PRO A 3 -4.59 15.45 14.41
N PHE A 4 -4.24 14.17 14.53
CA PHE A 4 -4.40 13.20 13.45
C PHE A 4 -5.87 13.12 13.05
N ARG A 5 -6.16 13.44 11.79
CA ARG A 5 -7.48 13.17 11.20
C ARG A 5 -7.44 11.81 10.54
N LEU A 6 -8.46 11.01 10.84
CA LEU A 6 -8.60 9.69 10.25
C LEU A 6 -8.57 9.79 8.72
N ILE A 7 -7.64 9.08 8.09
CA ILE A 7 -7.51 9.10 6.64
C ILE A 7 -8.52 8.13 6.04
N SER A 8 -9.34 8.64 5.10
CA SER A 8 -10.21 7.81 4.28
C SER A 8 -9.39 7.05 3.23
N VAL A 9 -9.64 5.75 3.10
CA VAL A 9 -9.04 4.88 2.08
C VAL A 9 -9.94 4.88 0.85
N PRO A 10 -9.44 5.28 -0.33
CA PRO A 10 -10.25 5.39 -1.54
C PRO A 10 -10.59 4.02 -2.14
N ASN A 11 -11.86 3.61 -2.14
CA ASN A 11 -12.28 2.30 -2.66
C ASN A 11 -12.01 2.11 -4.18
N HIS A 12 -12.05 3.19 -4.95
CA HIS A 12 -11.89 3.17 -6.41
C HIS A 12 -10.45 3.35 -6.89
N ALA A 13 -9.52 3.72 -6.01
CA ALA A 13 -8.14 3.96 -6.42
C ALA A 13 -7.41 2.65 -6.72
N HIS A 14 -6.28 2.75 -7.44
CA HIS A 14 -5.40 1.63 -7.73
C HIS A 14 -4.98 0.89 -6.44
N PRO A 15 -4.83 -0.45 -6.44
CA PRO A 15 -4.50 -1.23 -5.24
C PRO A 15 -3.30 -0.71 -4.44
N MET A 16 -2.24 -0.26 -5.10
CA MET A 16 -1.06 0.30 -4.42
C MET A 16 -1.36 1.61 -3.68
N VAL A 17 -2.26 2.44 -4.21
CA VAL A 17 -2.70 3.67 -3.53
C VAL A 17 -3.55 3.30 -2.32
N ARG A 18 -4.45 2.31 -2.45
CA ARG A 18 -5.24 1.82 -1.31
C ARG A 18 -4.35 1.24 -0.21
N PHE A 19 -3.33 0.48 -0.60
CA PHE A 19 -2.33 -0.05 0.31
C PHE A 19 -1.64 1.09 1.06
N LEU A 20 -1.08 2.07 0.34
CA LEU A 20 -0.43 3.25 0.95
C LEU A 20 -1.34 3.92 2.00
N PHE A 21 -2.59 4.24 1.66
CA PHE A 21 -3.51 4.91 2.58
C PHE A 21 -3.98 4.03 3.74
N THR A 22 -4.06 2.71 3.53
CA THR A 22 -4.35 1.75 4.60
C THR A 22 -3.20 1.71 5.60
N GLU A 23 -1.96 1.64 5.12
CA GLU A 23 -0.75 1.68 5.96
C GLU A 23 -0.60 3.00 6.70
N MET A 24 -0.81 4.14 6.03
CA MET A 24 -0.84 5.46 6.68
C MET A 24 -1.85 5.50 7.83
N ARG A 25 -3.05 4.94 7.61
CA ARG A 25 -4.10 4.88 8.64
C ARG A 25 -3.69 3.97 9.80
N ALA A 26 -3.11 2.79 9.51
CA ALA A 26 -2.67 1.84 10.52
C ALA A 26 -1.56 2.45 11.41
N GLN A 27 -0.61 3.15 10.80
CA GLN A 27 0.52 3.78 11.50
C GLN A 27 0.21 5.18 12.04
N ARG A 28 -1.03 5.67 11.90
CA ARG A 28 -1.45 7.04 12.27
C ARG A 28 -0.60 8.16 11.65
N CYS A 29 -0.04 7.91 10.46
CA CYS A 29 0.73 8.89 9.70
C CYS A 29 -0.21 9.81 8.94
N SER A 30 -0.23 11.11 9.28
CA SER A 30 -1.11 12.06 8.59
C SER A 30 -0.62 12.38 7.17
N VAL A 31 -1.49 12.89 6.30
CA VAL A 31 -1.08 13.32 4.94
C VAL A 31 -0.04 14.46 5.00
N ILE A 32 -0.10 15.30 6.04
CA ILE A 32 0.86 16.39 6.25
C ILE A 32 2.22 15.82 6.64
N GLU A 33 2.24 14.94 7.64
CA GLU A 33 3.46 14.28 8.10
C GLU A 33 4.09 13.46 6.96
N MET A 34 3.28 12.76 6.16
CA MET A 34 3.76 12.03 4.99
C MET A 34 4.42 12.96 3.99
N ALA A 35 3.80 14.09 3.65
CA ALA A 35 4.38 15.07 2.75
C ALA A 35 5.73 15.61 3.25
N GLU A 36 5.81 15.90 4.55
CA GLU A 36 7.05 16.37 5.20
C GLU A 36 8.16 15.31 5.15
N ARG A 37 7.83 14.04 5.41
CA ARG A 37 8.80 12.95 5.49
C ARG A 37 9.23 12.39 4.14
N SER A 38 8.32 12.34 3.15
CA SER A 38 8.61 11.81 1.82
C SER A 38 9.12 12.87 0.83
N GLY A 39 8.93 14.15 1.15
CA GLY A 39 9.21 15.27 0.24
C GLY A 39 8.19 15.42 -0.89
N VAL A 40 7.14 14.58 -0.95
CA VAL A 40 6.09 14.69 -1.95
C VAL A 40 5.10 15.78 -1.55
N ASN A 41 4.67 16.60 -2.51
CA ASN A 41 3.74 17.69 -2.24
C ASN A 41 2.42 17.19 -1.61
N LEU A 42 1.96 17.89 -0.57
CA LEU A 42 0.72 17.58 0.15
C LEU A 42 -0.51 17.43 -0.75
N ASN A 43 -0.68 18.34 -1.71
CA ASN A 43 -1.83 18.31 -2.62
C ASN A 43 -1.71 17.16 -3.62
N THR A 44 -0.50 16.80 -4.03
CA THR A 44 -0.24 15.62 -4.86
C THR A 44 -0.73 14.35 -4.14
N ILE A 45 -0.35 14.14 -2.88
CA ILE A 45 -0.79 12.97 -2.11
C ILE A 45 -2.32 12.96 -1.95
N LYS A 46 -2.95 14.12 -1.68
CA LYS A 46 -4.41 14.22 -1.59
C LYS A 46 -5.09 13.85 -2.92
N ASN A 47 -4.55 14.29 -4.04
CA ASN A 47 -5.09 14.04 -5.37
C ASN A 47 -5.04 12.57 -5.76
N TRP A 48 -4.12 11.78 -5.21
CA TRP A 48 -4.07 10.33 -5.44
C TRP A 48 -5.32 9.59 -4.98
N ARG A 49 -6.10 10.17 -4.05
CA ARG A 49 -7.36 9.57 -3.59
C ARG A 49 -8.55 9.82 -4.52
N HIS A 50 -8.40 10.71 -5.50
CA HIS A 50 -9.56 11.28 -6.20
C HIS A 50 -9.36 11.44 -7.71
N VAL A 51 -8.20 11.90 -8.17
CA VAL A 51 -8.05 12.44 -9.53
C VAL A 51 -6.80 11.94 -10.26
N SER A 52 -5.68 11.72 -9.55
CA SER A 52 -4.41 11.41 -10.19
C SER A 52 -3.81 10.09 -9.73
N MET A 53 -2.90 9.54 -10.54
CA MET A 53 -2.07 8.40 -10.18
C MET A 53 -0.69 8.87 -9.71
N PRO A 54 -0.09 8.24 -8.69
CA PRO A 54 1.27 8.55 -8.30
C PRO A 54 2.27 8.17 -9.40
N LYS A 55 3.34 8.97 -9.53
CA LYS A 55 4.55 8.51 -10.21
C LYS A 55 5.20 7.43 -9.33
N LEU A 56 5.90 6.48 -9.97
CA LEU A 56 6.54 5.38 -9.26
C LEU A 56 7.46 5.87 -8.14
N LEU A 57 8.31 6.86 -8.42
CA LEU A 57 9.26 7.43 -7.46
C LEU A 57 8.57 8.08 -6.26
N ASP A 58 7.46 8.81 -6.49
CA ASP A 58 6.72 9.47 -5.42
C ASP A 58 6.02 8.43 -4.51
N LEU A 59 5.51 7.35 -5.11
CA LEU A 59 4.91 6.25 -4.38
C LEU A 59 5.94 5.51 -3.53
N GLU A 60 7.09 5.18 -4.11
CA GLU A 60 8.21 4.52 -3.43
C GLU A 60 8.71 5.37 -2.26
N ALA A 61 8.89 6.69 -2.45
CA ALA A 61 9.27 7.60 -1.38
C ALA A 61 8.27 7.56 -0.20
N CYS A 62 6.97 7.56 -0.49
CA CYS A 62 5.94 7.46 0.55
C CYS A 62 5.92 6.07 1.24
N LEU A 63 6.19 4.99 0.51
CA LEU A 63 6.28 3.64 1.08
C LEU A 63 7.49 3.50 2.00
N ASN A 64 8.64 4.06 1.60
CA ASN A 64 9.86 4.06 2.41
C ASN A 64 9.66 4.74 3.77
N VAL A 65 8.86 5.82 3.83
CA VAL A 65 8.47 6.50 5.08
C VAL A 65 7.74 5.57 6.05
N LEU A 66 6.98 4.60 5.54
CA LEU A 66 6.20 3.63 6.31
C LEU A 66 6.96 2.33 6.59
N GLY A 67 8.23 2.25 6.21
CA GLY A 67 9.07 1.06 6.36
C GLY A 67 8.84 -0.02 5.30
N HIS A 68 8.20 0.33 4.17
CA HIS A 68 7.96 -0.59 3.05
C HIS A 68 8.92 -0.31 1.90
N GLN A 69 9.43 -1.37 1.27
CA GLN A 69 10.27 -1.28 0.08
C GLN A 69 9.50 -1.74 -1.15
N LEU A 70 9.59 -0.97 -2.24
CA LEU A 70 9.06 -1.38 -3.53
C LEU A 70 10.10 -2.24 -4.26
N THR A 71 9.71 -3.45 -4.68
CA THR A 71 10.61 -4.40 -5.35
C THR A 71 9.96 -4.97 -6.61
N ILE A 72 10.79 -5.31 -7.59
CA ILE A 72 10.37 -6.05 -8.78
C ILE A 72 10.52 -7.53 -8.44
N ILE A 73 9.41 -8.26 -8.51
CA ILE A 73 9.38 -9.71 -8.34
C ILE A 73 8.90 -10.36 -9.63
N GLU A 74 9.44 -11.54 -9.94
CA GLU A 74 8.93 -12.35 -11.04
C GLU A 74 7.49 -12.77 -10.72
N LYS A 75 6.60 -12.62 -11.70
CA LYS A 75 5.24 -13.13 -11.55
C LYS A 75 5.31 -14.66 -11.53
N PRO A 76 4.79 -15.34 -10.49
CA PRO A 76 4.80 -16.78 -10.44
C PRO A 76 4.04 -17.36 -11.64
N SER A 77 4.57 -18.43 -12.22
CA SER A 77 3.88 -19.13 -13.31
C SER A 77 2.51 -19.61 -12.82
N GLU A 78 1.54 -19.67 -13.74
CA GLU A 78 0.19 -20.10 -13.39
C GLU A 78 0.15 -21.53 -12.85
N ARG A 79 1.08 -22.38 -13.29
CA ARG A 79 1.30 -23.72 -12.75
C ARG A 79 1.77 -23.67 -11.29
N ALA A 80 2.71 -22.81 -10.95
CA ALA A 80 3.20 -22.66 -9.57
C ALA A 80 2.08 -22.18 -8.63
N LEU A 81 1.27 -21.21 -9.07
CA LEU A 81 0.10 -20.76 -8.31
C LEU A 81 -0.89 -21.90 -8.04
N ARG A 82 -1.22 -22.72 -9.07
CA ARG A 82 -2.12 -23.88 -8.90
C ARG A 82 -1.57 -24.93 -7.93
N LEU A 83 -0.26 -25.16 -7.92
CA LEU A 83 0.38 -26.10 -7.00
C LEU A 83 0.36 -25.57 -5.55
N ALA A 84 0.66 -24.28 -5.34
CA ALA A 84 0.63 -23.66 -4.02
C ALA A 84 -0.78 -23.70 -3.39
N VAL A 85 -1.82 -23.41 -4.17
CA VAL A 85 -3.22 -23.49 -3.69
C VAL A 85 -3.59 -24.92 -3.28
N ARG A 86 -3.12 -25.93 -4.02
CA ARG A 86 -3.35 -27.34 -3.67
C ARG A 86 -2.59 -27.76 -2.41
N ALA A 87 -1.39 -27.24 -2.19
CA ALA A 87 -0.59 -27.52 -1.00
C ALA A 87 -1.25 -26.93 0.27
N GLY A 88 -1.67 -25.67 0.24
CA GLY A 88 -2.35 -25.03 1.39
C GLY A 88 -3.70 -25.67 1.76
N LYS A 89 -4.37 -26.35 0.82
CA LYS A 89 -5.59 -27.12 1.12
C LYS A 89 -5.29 -28.43 1.84
N LYS A 90 -4.12 -29.03 1.63
CA LYS A 90 -3.70 -30.25 2.34
C LYS A 90 -3.31 -29.99 3.80
N GLU A 91 -2.70 -28.84 4.07
CA GLU A 91 -2.28 -28.48 5.44
C GLU A 91 -3.47 -28.22 6.37
N ASN A 92 -4.60 -27.76 5.83
CA ASN A 92 -5.85 -27.56 6.58
C ASN A 92 -6.74 -28.81 6.69
N LEU A 93 -6.32 -29.96 6.14
CA LEU A 93 -7.09 -31.22 6.19
C LEU A 93 -6.58 -32.20 7.27
N HIS A 94 -5.57 -31.83 8.04
CA HIS A 94 -4.98 -32.65 9.11
C HIS A 94 -4.99 -31.97 10.49
N ALA A 95 -5.82 -30.94 10.66
CA ALA A 95 -6.10 -30.32 11.94
C ALA A 95 -7.53 -30.68 12.37
N ASP A 96 -7.74 -31.96 12.70
CA ASP A 96 -8.85 -32.49 13.52
C ASP A 96 -8.46 -33.89 14.04
#